data_AF-A0A956DRX4-F1
#
_entry.id   AF-A0A956DRX4-F1
#
_cell.length_a   1.000
_cell.length_b   1.000
_cell.length_c   1.000
_cell.angle_alpha   90.00
_cell.angle_beta   90.00
_cell.angle_gamma   90.00
#
_symmetry.space_group_name_H-M   'P 1'
#
loop_
_entity.id
_entity.type
_entity.pdbx_description
1 polymer ?
#
loop_
_entity_poly.entity_id
_entity_poly.type
_entity_poly.pdbx_seq_one_letter_code
_entity_poly.pdbx_strand_id
1 'polypeptide(L)'
;TAYTPAPPNGDVNDLRCFVLDPELGDDAMLVGFDVTPGERRVVHHVLLYSADSDELAALDAADPGPGYGCPGGPGASSARVIAGWVPGMPANHYPESTGVPLAKDERLVMQIHYNTAQAGPLPDRSAVDLMLAEAAVDAPAQIFSIADHDFAIPPQTHGHTTTVEVDVPAAGTLWAAAPHMHLLGRQARVEVERANGDVACLVDIPSWSFDWQQFYFLADPAGLAVAPGDTIRFSCTWDNDTPEAVTWGDGTEDEMCITYLYATAK
;
A
#
# COMPACT_ATOMS: atom_id res chain seq x y z
N THR A 1 -6.52 -21.27 -9.79
CA THR A 1 -7.18 -22.21 -8.86
C THR A 1 -7.62 -21.43 -7.63
N ALA A 2 -8.68 -21.85 -6.91
CA ALA A 2 -9.03 -21.18 -5.66
C ALA A 2 -8.00 -21.54 -4.57
N TYR A 3 -7.73 -20.60 -3.67
CA TYR A 3 -6.87 -20.79 -2.50
C TYR A 3 -7.72 -20.71 -1.24
N THR A 4 -7.52 -21.62 -0.27
CA THR A 4 -8.14 -21.52 1.05
C THR A 4 -7.05 -21.06 2.02
N PRO A 5 -7.21 -19.89 2.68
CA PRO A 5 -6.24 -19.37 3.63
C PRO A 5 -5.91 -20.37 4.71
N ALA A 6 -4.64 -20.45 5.07
CA ALA A 6 -4.12 -21.32 6.12
C ALA A 6 -3.20 -20.52 7.05
N PRO A 7 -3.76 -19.63 7.90
CA PRO A 7 -3.00 -18.82 8.84
C PRO A 7 -2.00 -19.67 9.66
N PRO A 8 -0.73 -19.25 9.75
CA PRO A 8 0.29 -19.99 10.48
C PRO A 8 0.05 -19.92 11.99
N ASN A 9 0.54 -20.91 12.75
CA ASN A 9 0.65 -20.86 14.22
C ASN A 9 -0.65 -20.59 15.01
N GLY A 10 -1.83 -20.80 14.40
CA GLY A 10 -3.11 -20.49 15.04
C GLY A 10 -3.49 -19.01 15.01
N ASP A 11 -2.82 -18.20 14.19
CA ASP A 11 -3.22 -16.85 13.84
C ASP A 11 -4.54 -16.87 13.03
N VAL A 12 -5.09 -15.70 12.75
CA VAL A 12 -6.22 -15.45 11.87
C VAL A 12 -5.81 -14.73 10.58
N ASN A 13 -4.56 -14.32 10.46
CA ASN A 13 -4.04 -13.61 9.30
C ASN A 13 -3.16 -14.52 8.43
N ASP A 14 -3.35 -14.43 7.11
CA ASP A 14 -2.55 -15.14 6.11
C ASP A 14 -2.23 -14.19 4.95
N LEU A 15 -0.96 -13.81 4.81
CA LEU A 15 -0.46 -12.99 3.71
C LEU A 15 0.09 -13.90 2.62
N ARG A 16 -0.65 -13.99 1.50
CA ARG A 16 -0.34 -14.89 0.39
C ARG A 16 -0.10 -14.10 -0.89
N CYS A 17 0.98 -14.43 -1.60
CA CYS A 17 1.35 -13.83 -2.86
C CYS A 17 1.05 -14.78 -4.02
N PHE A 18 0.36 -14.27 -5.03
CA PHE A 18 0.07 -14.99 -6.27
C PHE A 18 0.76 -14.30 -7.44
N VAL A 19 1.61 -15.03 -8.16
CA VAL A 19 2.26 -14.53 -9.38
C VAL A 19 1.26 -14.55 -10.53
N LEU A 20 1.14 -13.42 -11.23
CA LEU A 20 0.24 -13.23 -12.35
C LEU A 20 1.04 -12.80 -13.58
N ASP A 21 0.68 -13.36 -14.73
CA ASP A 21 1.17 -12.92 -16.03
C ASP A 21 0.17 -11.94 -16.64
N PRO A 22 0.51 -10.64 -16.79
CA PRO A 22 -0.36 -9.67 -17.43
C PRO A 22 -0.43 -9.82 -18.96
N GLU A 23 0.36 -10.75 -19.55
CA GLU A 23 0.40 -11.04 -20.99
C GLU A 23 0.64 -9.79 -21.86
N LEU A 24 1.46 -8.86 -21.36
CA LEU A 24 1.77 -7.62 -22.07
C LEU A 24 2.55 -7.91 -23.36
N GLY A 25 2.09 -7.35 -24.48
CA GLY A 25 2.79 -7.44 -25.77
C GLY A 25 4.00 -6.49 -25.87
N ASP A 26 3.90 -5.32 -25.23
CA ASP A 26 4.90 -4.27 -25.16
C ASP A 26 4.82 -3.58 -23.78
N ASP A 27 5.82 -2.74 -23.46
CA ASP A 27 5.77 -1.93 -22.25
C ASP A 27 4.50 -1.07 -22.23
N ALA A 28 3.88 -0.96 -21.06
CA ALA A 28 2.58 -0.32 -20.89
C ALA A 28 2.58 0.65 -19.71
N MET A 29 1.55 1.49 -19.65
CA MET A 29 1.29 2.37 -18.51
C MET A 29 -0.03 1.97 -17.87
N LEU A 30 0.01 1.55 -16.61
CA LEU A 30 -1.18 1.31 -15.79
C LEU A 30 -1.79 2.65 -15.40
N VAL A 31 -3.03 2.90 -15.81
CA VAL A 31 -3.77 4.16 -15.55
C VAL A 31 -5.00 3.95 -14.66
N GLY A 32 -5.25 2.72 -14.25
CA GLY A 32 -6.34 2.37 -13.36
C GLY A 32 -6.41 0.87 -13.12
N PHE A 33 -7.19 0.47 -12.12
CA PHE A 33 -7.39 -0.93 -11.78
C PHE A 33 -8.70 -1.12 -11.01
N ASP A 34 -9.20 -2.35 -11.01
CA ASP A 34 -10.26 -2.79 -10.09
C ASP A 34 -9.92 -4.17 -9.55
N VAL A 35 -10.26 -4.43 -8.29
CA VAL A 35 -10.10 -5.74 -7.67
C VAL A 35 -11.48 -6.28 -7.35
N THR A 36 -11.75 -7.49 -7.83
CA THR A 36 -12.97 -8.24 -7.52
C THR A 36 -12.61 -9.36 -6.54
N PRO A 37 -12.91 -9.23 -5.23
CA PRO A 37 -12.70 -10.30 -4.27
C PRO A 37 -13.59 -11.50 -4.60
N GLY A 38 -13.01 -12.71 -4.62
CA GLY A 38 -13.78 -13.94 -4.79
C GLY A 38 -14.58 -14.28 -3.52
N GLU A 39 -14.02 -13.98 -2.36
CA GLU A 39 -14.65 -14.15 -1.04
C GLU A 39 -14.43 -12.90 -0.16
N ARG A 40 -15.40 -11.98 -0.21
CA ARG A 40 -15.36 -10.71 0.54
C ARG A 40 -15.29 -10.85 2.05
N ARG A 41 -15.63 -12.01 2.61
CA ARG A 41 -15.60 -12.24 4.07
C ARG A 41 -14.20 -12.47 4.62
N VAL A 42 -13.23 -12.79 3.76
CA VAL A 42 -11.85 -13.12 4.18
C VAL A 42 -10.80 -12.26 3.51
N VAL A 43 -11.07 -11.69 2.32
CA VAL A 43 -10.14 -10.75 1.67
C VAL A 43 -10.16 -9.41 2.39
N HIS A 44 -9.10 -9.12 3.15
CA HIS A 44 -8.98 -7.90 3.95
C HIS A 44 -8.38 -6.75 3.15
N HIS A 45 -7.33 -6.98 2.37
CA HIS A 45 -6.82 -6.03 1.38
C HIS A 45 -5.97 -6.74 0.32
N VAL A 46 -5.70 -6.03 -0.78
CA VAL A 46 -4.81 -6.49 -1.85
C VAL A 46 -3.76 -5.43 -2.14
N LEU A 47 -2.50 -5.84 -2.20
CA LEU A 47 -1.43 -5.04 -2.78
C LEU A 47 -0.98 -5.70 -4.08
N LEU A 48 -0.85 -4.88 -5.12
CA LEU A 48 -0.28 -5.31 -6.39
C LEU A 48 1.14 -4.82 -6.47
N TYR A 49 2.03 -5.71 -6.86
CA TYR A 49 3.42 -5.41 -7.17
C TYR A 49 3.73 -5.80 -8.60
N SER A 50 4.78 -5.22 -9.14
CA SER A 50 5.50 -5.76 -10.30
C SER A 50 6.93 -6.05 -9.90
N ALA A 51 7.53 -7.08 -10.47
CA ALA A 51 8.92 -7.44 -10.22
C ALA A 51 9.46 -8.28 -11.38
N ASP A 52 10.77 -8.55 -11.33
CA ASP A 52 11.46 -9.43 -12.26
C ASP A 52 10.84 -10.84 -12.29
N SER A 53 10.67 -11.38 -13.50
CA SER A 53 10.01 -12.66 -13.72
C SER A 53 10.76 -13.85 -13.11
N ASP A 54 12.10 -13.84 -13.15
CA ASP A 54 12.92 -14.95 -12.67
C ASP A 54 12.95 -14.99 -11.14
N GLU A 55 13.02 -13.83 -10.48
CA GLU A 55 12.88 -13.73 -9.02
C GLU A 55 11.54 -14.31 -8.54
N LEU A 56 10.44 -13.91 -9.18
CA LEU A 56 9.09 -14.36 -8.81
C LEU A 56 8.87 -15.85 -9.09
N ALA A 57 9.40 -16.38 -10.21
CA ALA A 57 9.34 -17.80 -10.50
C ALA A 57 10.05 -18.65 -9.43
N ALA A 58 11.19 -18.17 -8.92
CA ALA A 58 11.91 -18.87 -7.86
C ALA A 58 11.14 -18.86 -6.53
N LEU A 59 10.50 -17.74 -6.18
CA LEU A 59 9.69 -17.59 -4.97
C LEU A 59 8.42 -18.45 -5.00
N ASP A 60 7.70 -18.43 -6.11
CA ASP A 60 6.48 -19.25 -6.29
C ASP A 60 6.81 -20.74 -6.26
N ALA A 61 7.90 -21.17 -6.91
CA ALA A 61 8.33 -22.57 -6.93
C ALA A 61 8.81 -23.09 -5.56
N ALA A 62 9.12 -22.21 -4.60
CA ALA A 62 9.53 -22.60 -3.25
C ALA A 62 8.36 -23.11 -2.39
N ASP A 63 7.11 -22.82 -2.78
CA ASP A 63 5.90 -23.29 -2.11
C ASP A 63 5.10 -24.21 -3.06
N PRO A 64 4.77 -25.44 -2.65
CA PRO A 64 4.05 -26.37 -3.52
C PRO A 64 2.55 -26.03 -3.69
N GLY A 65 2.00 -25.12 -2.89
CA GLY A 65 0.61 -24.67 -2.96
C GLY A 65 0.40 -23.56 -4.00
N PRO A 66 -0.85 -23.09 -4.18
CA PRO A 66 -1.11 -21.90 -4.98
C PRO A 66 -0.45 -20.67 -4.34
N GLY A 67 0.43 -20.00 -5.08
CA GLY A 67 1.20 -18.86 -4.56
C GLY A 67 2.18 -19.27 -3.46
N TYR A 68 2.69 -18.29 -2.71
CA TYR A 68 3.61 -18.49 -1.59
C TYR A 68 3.32 -17.54 -0.43
N GLY A 69 3.70 -17.92 0.79
CA GLY A 69 3.56 -17.07 1.97
C GLY A 69 4.52 -15.89 1.90
N CYS A 70 4.02 -14.68 2.13
CA CYS A 70 4.79 -13.46 1.88
C CYS A 70 4.47 -12.32 2.88
N PRO A 71 4.67 -12.53 4.19
CA PRO A 71 4.58 -11.43 5.15
C PRO A 71 5.62 -10.34 4.82
N GLY A 72 5.25 -9.07 4.96
CA GLY A 72 6.14 -7.94 4.68
C GLY A 72 6.37 -7.60 3.20
N GLY A 73 5.79 -8.36 2.25
CA GLY A 73 5.89 -8.06 0.81
C GLY A 73 6.26 -9.29 -0.04
N PRO A 74 6.38 -9.13 -1.37
CA PRO A 74 6.57 -10.25 -2.30
C PRO A 74 7.95 -10.91 -2.20
N GLY A 75 8.92 -10.34 -1.49
CA GLY A 75 10.25 -10.94 -1.29
C GLY A 75 11.23 -10.78 -2.46
N ALA A 76 10.77 -10.33 -3.63
CA ALA A 76 11.64 -9.97 -4.76
C ALA A 76 12.29 -8.60 -4.52
N SER A 77 13.58 -8.49 -4.80
CA SER A 77 14.37 -7.26 -4.64
C SER A 77 14.03 -6.18 -5.66
N SER A 78 13.53 -6.58 -6.82
CA SER A 78 13.00 -5.71 -7.88
C SER A 78 11.54 -5.28 -7.64
N ALA A 79 10.90 -5.75 -6.58
CA ALA A 79 9.49 -5.51 -6.36
C ALA A 79 9.16 -4.03 -6.13
N ARG A 80 8.16 -3.55 -6.86
CA ARG A 80 7.59 -2.20 -6.70
C ARG A 80 6.08 -2.30 -6.55
N VAL A 81 5.53 -1.61 -5.55
CA VAL A 81 4.08 -1.47 -5.40
C VAL A 81 3.55 -0.71 -6.62
N ILE A 82 2.50 -1.23 -7.23
CA ILE A 82 1.83 -0.59 -8.37
C ILE A 82 0.40 -0.21 -8.06
N ALA A 83 -0.26 -0.85 -7.09
CA ALA A 83 -1.60 -0.51 -6.64
C ALA A 83 -1.90 -1.08 -5.25
N GLY A 84 -2.91 -0.52 -4.59
CA GLY A 84 -3.47 -1.04 -3.35
C GLY A 84 -4.99 -0.94 -3.34
N TRP A 85 -5.66 -1.97 -2.84
CA TRP A 85 -7.10 -2.08 -2.75
C TRP A 85 -7.53 -2.46 -1.33
N VAL A 86 -8.58 -1.81 -0.84
CA VAL A 86 -9.29 -2.19 0.40
C VAL A 86 -10.80 -2.30 0.15
N PRO A 87 -11.52 -3.06 1.00
CA PRO A 87 -12.96 -3.24 0.91
C PRO A 87 -13.72 -1.91 0.79
N GLY A 88 -14.60 -1.84 -0.21
CA GLY A 88 -15.43 -0.65 -0.47
C GLY A 88 -14.81 0.34 -1.47
N MET A 89 -13.56 0.16 -1.88
CA MET A 89 -12.99 0.93 -3.00
C MET A 89 -13.72 0.57 -4.31
N PRO A 90 -14.19 1.57 -5.09
CA PRO A 90 -14.63 1.34 -6.47
C PRO A 90 -13.41 1.11 -7.37
N ALA A 91 -13.66 0.78 -8.65
CA ALA A 91 -12.66 0.88 -9.69
C ALA A 91 -11.99 2.27 -9.65
N ASN A 92 -10.67 2.30 -9.68
CA ASN A 92 -9.88 3.52 -9.58
C ASN A 92 -9.22 3.87 -10.90
N HIS A 93 -9.18 5.17 -11.17
CA HIS A 93 -8.36 5.76 -12.22
C HIS A 93 -7.29 6.63 -11.56
N TYR A 94 -6.07 6.53 -12.06
CA TYR A 94 -5.03 7.47 -11.68
C TYR A 94 -5.28 8.85 -12.29
N PRO A 95 -4.68 9.91 -11.72
CA PRO A 95 -4.81 11.26 -12.25
C PRO A 95 -4.51 11.31 -13.76
N GLU A 96 -5.25 12.15 -14.49
CA GLU A 96 -5.08 12.30 -15.92
C GLU A 96 -3.62 12.57 -16.30
N SER A 97 -3.17 11.97 -17.40
CA SER A 97 -1.78 12.09 -17.91
C SER A 97 -0.70 11.50 -17.00
N THR A 98 -1.08 10.77 -15.94
CA THR A 98 -0.16 9.99 -15.10
C THR A 98 -0.44 8.49 -15.23
N GLY A 99 0.54 7.66 -14.87
CA GLY A 99 0.37 6.20 -14.87
C GLY A 99 1.59 5.49 -14.33
N VAL A 100 1.41 4.29 -13.79
CA VAL A 100 2.52 3.47 -13.28
C VAL A 100 3.08 2.65 -14.43
N PRO A 101 4.39 2.75 -14.76
CA PRO A 101 5.00 1.93 -15.81
C PRO A 101 4.83 0.44 -15.52
N LEU A 102 4.70 -0.38 -16.56
CA LEU A 102 4.74 -1.84 -16.51
C LEU A 102 5.65 -2.31 -17.65
N ALA A 103 6.75 -2.98 -17.33
CA ALA A 103 7.60 -3.56 -18.36
C ALA A 103 7.00 -4.88 -18.85
N LYS A 104 7.11 -5.16 -20.14
CA LYS A 104 6.59 -6.41 -20.73
C LYS A 104 7.25 -7.69 -20.19
N ASP A 105 8.48 -7.55 -19.70
CA ASP A 105 9.30 -8.66 -19.20
C ASP A 105 9.14 -8.87 -17.68
N GLU A 106 8.35 -8.04 -16.99
CA GLU A 106 8.00 -8.20 -15.58
C GLU A 106 6.77 -9.12 -15.39
N ARG A 107 6.59 -9.62 -14.17
CA ARG A 107 5.35 -10.24 -13.72
C ARG A 107 4.72 -9.41 -12.62
N LEU A 108 3.43 -9.65 -12.38
CA LEU A 108 2.72 -9.04 -11.28
C LEU A 108 2.67 -10.00 -10.10
N VAL A 109 2.63 -9.45 -8.89
CA VAL A 109 2.28 -10.18 -7.69
C VAL A 109 1.03 -9.57 -7.10
N MET A 110 0.00 -10.38 -6.92
CA MET A 110 -1.15 -10.04 -6.10
C MET A 110 -0.91 -10.60 -4.70
N GLN A 111 -0.51 -9.73 -3.77
CA GLN A 111 -0.47 -10.06 -2.37
C GLN A 111 -1.87 -9.83 -1.78
N ILE A 112 -2.46 -10.89 -1.25
CA ILE A 112 -3.74 -10.83 -0.55
C ILE A 112 -3.47 -11.05 0.93
N HIS A 113 -3.88 -10.09 1.74
CA HIS A 113 -4.01 -10.30 3.18
C HIS A 113 -5.40 -10.88 3.44
N TYR A 114 -5.43 -12.13 3.87
CA TYR A 114 -6.64 -12.79 4.34
C TYR A 114 -6.79 -12.63 5.85
N ASN A 115 -7.96 -12.18 6.31
CA ASN A 115 -8.34 -12.21 7.71
C ASN A 115 -9.48 -13.20 7.92
N THR A 116 -9.23 -14.26 8.68
CA THR A 116 -10.18 -15.35 8.93
C THR A 116 -10.88 -15.22 10.29
N ALA A 117 -10.69 -14.12 11.03
CA ALA A 117 -11.13 -14.01 12.42
C ALA A 117 -12.65 -14.17 12.58
N GLN A 118 -13.43 -13.63 11.63
CA GLN A 118 -14.89 -13.65 11.69
C GLN A 118 -15.53 -14.87 11.00
N ALA A 119 -15.02 -15.24 9.83
CA ALA A 119 -15.67 -16.23 8.97
C ALA A 119 -14.96 -17.60 8.92
N GLY A 120 -13.77 -17.71 9.53
CA GLY A 120 -12.86 -18.84 9.32
C GLY A 120 -12.26 -18.87 7.91
N PRO A 121 -11.41 -19.85 7.61
CA PRO A 121 -10.78 -19.98 6.30
C PRO A 121 -11.81 -20.42 5.25
N LEU A 122 -11.96 -19.62 4.19
CA LEU A 122 -12.88 -19.85 3.08
C LEU A 122 -12.13 -19.78 1.75
N PRO A 123 -12.48 -20.61 0.76
CA PRO A 123 -11.82 -20.59 -0.54
C PRO A 123 -12.09 -19.26 -1.27
N ASP A 124 -11.02 -18.65 -1.75
CA ASP A 124 -11.04 -17.40 -2.50
C ASP A 124 -10.45 -17.58 -3.91
N ARG A 125 -10.97 -16.79 -4.84
CA ARG A 125 -10.42 -16.65 -6.20
C ARG A 125 -10.62 -15.22 -6.66
N SER A 126 -9.95 -14.30 -5.96
CA SER A 126 -9.93 -12.89 -6.30
C SER A 126 -9.31 -12.65 -7.69
N ALA A 127 -9.73 -11.58 -8.33
CA ALA A 127 -9.26 -11.15 -9.64
C ALA A 127 -8.93 -9.66 -9.63
N VAL A 128 -8.07 -9.25 -10.55
CA VAL A 128 -7.79 -7.84 -10.84
C VAL A 128 -8.03 -7.58 -12.32
N ASP A 129 -8.68 -6.47 -12.61
CA ASP A 129 -8.75 -5.87 -13.94
C ASP A 129 -7.77 -4.69 -13.99
N LEU A 130 -6.94 -4.65 -15.02
CA LEU A 130 -5.94 -3.58 -15.23
C LEU A 130 -6.40 -2.70 -16.39
N MET A 131 -6.37 -1.38 -16.18
CA MET A 131 -6.59 -0.40 -17.25
C MET A 131 -5.25 0.12 -17.75
N LEU A 132 -4.90 -0.23 -18.97
CA LEU A 132 -3.69 0.25 -19.65
C LEU A 132 -4.00 1.50 -20.48
N ALA A 133 -3.04 2.41 -20.58
CA ALA A 133 -3.20 3.62 -21.38
C ALA A 133 -3.30 3.30 -22.88
N GLU A 134 -4.32 3.84 -23.55
CA GLU A 134 -4.42 3.82 -25.02
C GLU A 134 -3.60 4.94 -25.68
N ALA A 135 -3.41 6.05 -24.94
CA ALA A 135 -2.67 7.22 -25.38
C ALA A 135 -1.33 7.31 -24.64
N ALA A 136 -0.42 8.14 -25.16
CA ALA A 136 0.83 8.43 -24.46
C ALA A 136 0.55 9.07 -23.09
N VAL A 137 1.31 8.64 -22.08
CA VAL A 137 1.31 9.18 -20.73
C VAL A 137 2.57 10.00 -20.55
N ASP A 138 2.42 11.29 -20.25
CA ASP A 138 3.54 12.23 -20.20
C ASP A 138 4.29 12.19 -18.87
N ALA A 139 3.65 11.72 -17.79
CA ALA A 139 4.19 11.72 -16.44
C ALA A 139 4.16 10.32 -15.81
N PRO A 140 5.22 9.51 -15.97
CA PRO A 140 5.36 8.25 -15.26
C PRO A 140 5.32 8.46 -13.75
N ALA A 141 4.43 7.71 -13.10
CA ALA A 141 4.23 7.75 -11.67
C ALA A 141 4.93 6.58 -10.97
N GLN A 142 5.25 6.82 -9.70
CA GLN A 142 5.79 5.85 -8.78
C GLN A 142 4.95 5.85 -7.52
N ILE A 143 4.78 4.66 -6.94
CA ILE A 143 4.28 4.49 -5.59
C ILE A 143 5.47 4.11 -4.71
N PHE A 144 5.72 4.91 -3.68
CA PHE A 144 6.75 4.64 -2.68
C PHE A 144 6.19 4.85 -1.28
N SER A 145 6.87 4.36 -0.26
CA SER A 145 6.43 4.51 1.13
C SER A 145 7.46 5.25 1.98
N ILE A 146 6.96 5.90 3.02
CA ILE A 146 7.75 6.39 4.15
C ILE A 146 7.16 5.80 5.42
N ALA A 147 8.02 5.37 6.35
CA ALA A 147 7.59 4.66 7.54
C ALA A 147 8.47 5.01 8.74
N ASP A 148 7.84 5.04 9.92
CA ASP A 148 8.54 5.02 11.20
C ASP A 148 8.54 3.57 11.72
N HIS A 149 9.71 2.93 11.70
CA HIS A 149 9.88 1.56 12.22
C HIS A 149 10.36 1.53 13.68
N ASP A 150 10.79 2.67 14.23
CA ASP A 150 11.49 2.77 15.51
C ASP A 150 10.59 3.29 16.64
N PHE A 151 9.32 3.56 16.36
CA PHE A 151 8.37 4.00 17.37
C PHE A 151 8.16 2.94 18.47
N ALA A 152 7.81 3.43 19.66
CA ALA A 152 7.29 2.62 20.75
C ALA A 152 6.19 3.40 21.46
N ILE A 153 4.94 2.97 21.27
CA ILE A 153 3.76 3.59 21.90
C ILE A 153 3.77 3.19 23.38
N PRO A 154 3.93 4.13 24.33
CA PRO A 154 3.99 3.77 25.74
C PRO A 154 2.67 3.16 26.23
N PRO A 155 2.72 2.29 27.25
CA PRO A 155 1.50 1.75 27.86
C PRO A 155 0.64 2.85 28.47
N GLN A 156 -0.67 2.64 28.53
CA GLN A 156 -1.65 3.53 29.17
C GLN A 156 -1.54 5.00 28.70
N THR A 157 -1.28 5.23 27.42
CA THR A 157 -1.03 6.56 26.86
C THR A 157 -1.98 6.86 25.71
N HIS A 158 -2.59 8.04 25.75
CA HIS A 158 -3.54 8.53 24.74
C HIS A 158 -2.93 9.72 23.99
N GLY A 159 -3.17 9.80 22.69
CA GLY A 159 -2.65 10.85 21.83
C GLY A 159 -1.13 10.80 21.62
N HIS A 160 -0.50 9.63 21.79
CA HIS A 160 0.92 9.48 21.49
C HIS A 160 1.14 9.68 20.00
N THR A 161 2.01 10.62 19.61
CA THR A 161 2.25 10.95 18.21
C THR A 161 3.72 10.82 17.87
N THR A 162 4.04 10.13 16.80
CA THR A 162 5.37 10.17 16.16
C THR A 162 5.27 10.78 14.77
N THR A 163 6.41 11.18 14.21
CA THR A 163 6.46 11.75 12.86
C THR A 163 7.73 11.30 12.17
N VAL A 164 7.57 10.69 11.00
CA VAL A 164 8.66 10.41 10.08
C VAL A 164 8.78 11.54 9.06
N GLU A 165 10.02 11.90 8.73
CA GLU A 165 10.33 13.00 7.82
C GLU A 165 11.28 12.50 6.73
N VAL A 166 11.00 12.90 5.49
CA VAL A 166 11.85 12.59 4.33
C VAL A 166 12.00 13.84 3.47
N ASP A 167 13.25 14.22 3.20
CA ASP A 167 13.55 15.33 2.31
C ASP A 167 13.22 14.99 0.86
N VAL A 168 12.64 15.93 0.13
CA VAL A 168 12.32 15.78 -1.28
C VAL A 168 13.62 15.83 -2.10
N PRO A 169 14.02 14.75 -2.80
CA PRO A 169 15.33 14.71 -3.47
C PRO A 169 15.32 15.40 -4.83
N ALA A 170 14.15 15.52 -5.47
CA ALA A 170 13.99 16.05 -6.82
C ALA A 170 12.62 16.71 -6.97
N ALA A 171 12.49 17.62 -7.94
CA ALA A 171 11.22 18.25 -8.23
C ALA A 171 10.22 17.25 -8.83
N GLY A 172 8.95 17.40 -8.47
CA GLY A 172 7.88 16.51 -8.91
C GLY A 172 6.52 16.96 -8.42
N THR A 173 5.55 16.06 -8.48
CA THR A 173 4.18 16.27 -8.00
C THR A 173 3.74 15.08 -7.15
N LEU A 174 3.22 15.36 -5.96
CA LEU A 174 2.49 14.38 -5.13
C LEU A 174 1.00 14.45 -5.50
N TRP A 175 0.39 13.29 -5.74
CA TRP A 175 -1.00 13.21 -6.18
C TRP A 175 -1.93 12.56 -5.16
N ALA A 176 -1.39 11.69 -4.32
CA ALA A 176 -2.14 10.97 -3.31
C ALA A 176 -1.24 10.52 -2.16
N ALA A 177 -1.87 10.25 -1.02
CA ALA A 177 -1.27 9.42 0.01
C ALA A 177 -2.26 8.34 0.48
N ALA A 178 -1.74 7.21 0.93
CA ALA A 178 -2.48 6.16 1.63
C ALA A 178 -1.82 5.92 2.99
N PRO A 179 -2.19 6.69 4.03
CA PRO A 179 -1.76 6.39 5.40
C PRO A 179 -2.22 5.00 5.83
N HIS A 180 -1.43 4.36 6.67
CA HIS A 180 -1.69 3.02 7.19
C HIS A 180 -1.23 2.91 8.64
N MET A 181 -2.17 2.49 9.50
CA MET A 181 -1.99 2.18 10.92
C MET A 181 -2.95 1.03 11.29
N HIS A 182 -2.71 0.36 12.41
CA HIS A 182 -3.57 -0.72 12.90
C HIS A 182 -4.66 -0.19 13.86
N LEU A 183 -5.07 -1.00 14.84
CA LEU A 183 -6.27 -0.80 15.67
C LEU A 183 -6.15 0.32 16.71
N LEU A 184 -4.94 0.64 17.15
CA LEU A 184 -4.67 1.72 18.10
C LEU A 184 -4.66 3.10 17.43
N GLY A 185 -4.61 3.15 16.10
CA GLY A 185 -4.58 4.38 15.32
C GLY A 185 -5.77 5.30 15.60
N ARG A 186 -5.52 6.60 15.68
CA ARG A 186 -6.53 7.65 15.98
C ARG A 186 -6.47 8.82 15.02
N GLN A 187 -5.28 9.23 14.60
CA GLN A 187 -5.11 10.32 13.63
C GLN A 187 -3.94 10.01 12.72
N ALA A 188 -4.09 10.35 11.44
CA ALA A 188 -3.03 10.23 10.45
C ALA A 188 -2.97 11.51 9.63
N ARG A 189 -1.78 12.07 9.47
CA ARG A 189 -1.58 13.34 8.76
C ARG A 189 -0.33 13.30 7.90
N VAL A 190 -0.47 13.63 6.63
CA VAL A 190 0.63 13.73 5.67
C VAL A 190 0.71 15.15 5.16
N GLU A 191 1.89 15.76 5.28
CA GLU A 191 2.14 17.15 4.93
C GLU A 191 3.46 17.33 4.19
N VAL A 192 3.59 18.48 3.53
CA VAL A 192 4.84 18.96 2.97
C VAL A 192 5.18 20.28 3.65
N GLU A 193 6.26 20.28 4.43
CA GLU A 193 6.89 21.51 4.90
C GLU A 193 7.76 22.06 3.78
N ARG A 194 7.52 23.32 3.41
CA ARG A 194 8.22 24.00 2.33
C ARG A 194 9.55 24.56 2.83
N ALA A 195 10.49 24.77 1.91
CA ALA A 195 11.78 25.40 2.23
C ALA A 195 11.66 26.80 2.90
N ASN A 196 10.52 27.49 2.71
CA ASN A 196 10.22 28.79 3.33
C ASN A 196 9.48 28.69 4.68
N GLY A 197 9.18 27.48 5.16
CA GLY A 197 8.46 27.18 6.39
C GLY A 197 6.93 27.10 6.26
N ASP A 198 6.36 27.35 5.07
CA ASP A 198 4.93 27.12 4.84
C ASP A 198 4.62 25.62 4.88
N VAL A 199 3.42 25.24 5.32
CA VAL A 199 3.01 23.82 5.37
C VAL A 199 1.83 23.59 4.44
N ALA A 200 1.97 22.64 3.53
CA ALA A 200 0.90 22.18 2.66
C ALA A 200 0.38 20.82 3.13
N CYS A 201 -0.93 20.72 3.34
CA CYS A 201 -1.58 19.46 3.71
C CYS A 201 -1.79 18.59 2.46
N LEU A 202 -1.38 17.31 2.52
CA LEU A 202 -1.67 16.31 1.50
C LEU A 202 -2.88 15.46 1.92
N VAL A 203 -2.87 14.95 3.15
CA VAL A 203 -3.97 14.17 3.74
C VAL A 203 -4.07 14.50 5.23
N ASP A 204 -5.29 14.71 5.73
CA ASP A 204 -5.59 14.90 7.16
C ASP A 204 -6.79 14.04 7.55
N ILE A 205 -6.55 13.00 8.38
CA ILE A 205 -7.54 12.08 8.89
C ILE A 205 -7.64 12.29 10.41
N PRO A 206 -8.51 13.20 10.89
CA PRO A 206 -8.58 13.58 12.30
C PRO A 206 -9.25 12.54 13.21
N SER A 207 -9.87 11.52 12.61
CA SER A 207 -10.57 10.42 13.30
C SER A 207 -10.38 9.13 12.50
N TRP A 208 -9.18 8.57 12.56
CA TRP A 208 -8.80 7.34 11.88
C TRP A 208 -9.79 6.20 12.13
N SER A 209 -10.06 5.44 11.07
CA SER A 209 -10.71 4.14 11.14
C SER A 209 -9.75 3.12 10.55
N PHE A 210 -9.67 1.94 11.15
CA PHE A 210 -8.87 0.85 10.60
C PHE A 210 -9.24 0.50 9.15
N ASP A 211 -10.49 0.70 8.75
CA ASP A 211 -10.95 0.43 7.38
C ASP A 211 -10.54 1.51 6.35
N TRP A 212 -9.92 2.62 6.77
CA TRP A 212 -9.63 3.79 5.94
C TRP A 212 -8.20 3.82 5.39
N GLN A 213 -7.81 2.73 4.71
CA GLN A 213 -6.43 2.53 4.21
C GLN A 213 -6.31 2.71 2.70
N GLN A 214 -7.29 3.34 2.05
CA GLN A 214 -7.25 3.63 0.61
C GLN A 214 -6.27 4.76 0.26
N PHE A 215 -5.91 4.86 -1.01
CA PHE A 215 -5.31 6.08 -1.54
C PHE A 215 -6.32 7.22 -1.56
N TYR A 216 -5.94 8.34 -0.95
CA TYR A 216 -6.65 9.61 -1.01
C TYR A 216 -6.01 10.48 -2.09
N PHE A 217 -6.56 10.43 -3.30
CA PHE A 217 -6.15 11.31 -4.39
C PHE A 217 -6.61 12.75 -4.13
N LEU A 218 -5.74 13.71 -4.42
CA LEU A 218 -6.04 15.12 -4.29
C LEU A 218 -7.19 15.53 -5.21
N ALA A 219 -8.10 16.34 -4.68
CA ALA A 219 -9.20 16.90 -5.46
C ALA A 219 -8.71 17.94 -6.49
N ASP A 220 -7.56 18.55 -6.26
CA ASP A 220 -6.91 19.42 -7.24
C ASP A 220 -6.22 18.57 -8.32
N PRO A 221 -6.67 18.64 -9.59
CA PRO A 221 -6.09 17.85 -10.68
C PRO A 221 -4.69 18.31 -11.09
N ALA A 222 -4.14 19.39 -10.50
CA ALA A 222 -2.73 19.75 -10.66
C ALA A 222 -1.80 19.00 -9.70
N GLY A 223 -2.36 18.31 -8.69
CA GLY A 223 -1.61 17.72 -7.59
C GLY A 223 -0.87 18.75 -6.75
N LEU A 224 0.02 18.28 -5.87
CA LEU A 224 0.87 19.11 -5.03
C LEU A 224 2.30 19.09 -5.57
N ALA A 225 2.71 20.16 -6.25
CA ALA A 225 4.09 20.31 -6.68
C ALA A 225 5.05 20.33 -5.47
N VAL A 226 6.19 19.66 -5.58
CA VAL A 226 7.26 19.60 -4.58
C VAL A 226 8.62 19.85 -5.22
N ALA A 227 9.57 20.36 -4.45
CA ALA A 227 10.93 20.67 -4.92
C ALA A 227 12.00 20.34 -3.88
N PRO A 228 13.28 20.23 -4.29
CA PRO A 228 14.37 20.08 -3.33
C PRO A 228 14.37 21.18 -2.27
N GLY A 229 14.52 20.77 -1.01
CA GLY A 229 14.41 21.64 0.16
C GLY A 229 13.03 21.63 0.83
N ASP A 230 12.02 21.04 0.19
CA ASP A 230 10.79 20.64 0.87
C ASP A 230 11.01 19.32 1.65
N THR A 231 10.26 19.11 2.72
CA THR A 231 10.27 17.90 3.55
C THR A 231 8.86 17.32 3.65
N ILE A 232 8.70 16.05 3.31
CA ILE A 232 7.46 15.30 3.50
C ILE A 232 7.42 14.80 4.94
N ARG A 233 6.33 15.05 5.65
CA ARG A 233 6.11 14.66 7.04
C ARG A 233 4.89 13.75 7.13
N PHE A 234 5.04 12.61 7.78
CA PHE A 234 3.91 11.74 8.10
C PHE A 234 3.82 11.51 9.59
N SER A 235 2.71 11.95 10.18
CA SER A 235 2.41 11.84 11.60
C SER A 235 1.34 10.78 11.85
N CYS A 236 1.62 9.90 12.81
CA CYS A 236 0.71 8.87 13.30
C CYS A 236 0.41 9.14 14.77
N THR A 237 -0.87 9.11 15.14
CA THR A 237 -1.32 9.27 16.52
C THR A 237 -2.10 8.05 16.98
N TRP A 238 -1.79 7.55 18.17
CA TRP A 238 -2.41 6.36 18.75
C TRP A 238 -2.90 6.57 20.18
N ASP A 239 -3.86 5.74 20.57
CA ASP A 239 -4.21 5.49 21.98
C ASP A 239 -3.88 4.03 22.34
N ASN A 240 -3.04 3.83 23.33
CA ASN A 240 -2.67 2.51 23.85
C ASN A 240 -3.21 2.32 25.28
N ASP A 241 -4.30 1.57 25.38
CA ASP A 241 -4.94 1.16 26.65
C ASP A 241 -4.34 -0.12 27.25
N THR A 242 -3.34 -0.72 26.62
CA THR A 242 -2.72 -1.96 27.09
C THR A 242 -1.66 -1.67 28.17
N PRO A 243 -1.29 -2.66 29.01
CA PRO A 243 -0.26 -2.49 30.03
C PRO A 243 1.17 -2.55 29.47
N GLU A 244 1.33 -2.84 28.18
CA GLU A 244 2.62 -3.02 27.51
C GLU A 244 2.85 -1.94 26.45
N ALA A 245 4.12 -1.71 26.10
CA ALA A 245 4.44 -0.87 24.96
C ALA A 245 4.12 -1.62 23.67
N VAL A 246 3.61 -0.91 22.67
CA VAL A 246 3.32 -1.47 21.34
C VAL A 246 4.29 -0.87 20.34
N THR A 247 4.88 -1.72 19.50
CA THR A 247 5.91 -1.37 18.50
C THR A 247 5.47 -1.81 17.11
N TRP A 248 6.33 -1.57 16.11
CA TRP A 248 6.13 -2.08 14.76
C TRP A 248 5.88 -3.60 14.74
N GLY A 249 4.88 -4.05 13.98
CA GLY A 249 4.68 -5.46 13.64
C GLY A 249 3.64 -5.65 12.54
N ASP A 250 3.62 -6.86 11.95
CA ASP A 250 2.72 -7.21 10.85
C ASP A 250 1.34 -7.70 11.35
N GLY A 251 1.23 -8.04 12.63
CA GLY A 251 -0.02 -8.50 13.23
C GLY A 251 -1.00 -7.35 13.46
N THR A 252 -2.30 -7.62 13.39
CA THR A 252 -3.36 -6.61 13.62
C THR A 252 -3.36 -6.03 15.05
N GLU A 253 -2.80 -6.78 16.01
CA GLU A 253 -2.62 -6.33 17.41
C GLU A 253 -1.27 -5.63 17.65
N ASP A 254 -0.34 -5.72 16.70
CA ASP A 254 0.83 -4.84 16.64
C ASP A 254 0.41 -3.49 16.01
N GLU A 255 1.35 -2.58 15.79
CA GLU A 255 1.08 -1.33 15.07
C GLU A 255 2.00 -1.09 13.88
N MET A 256 1.57 -0.18 13.01
CA MET A 256 2.39 0.36 11.93
C MET A 256 2.23 1.88 11.84
N CYS A 257 3.29 2.53 11.37
CA CYS A 257 3.25 3.91 10.93
C CYS A 257 3.89 3.99 9.54
N ILE A 258 3.10 3.75 8.50
CA ILE A 258 3.55 3.85 7.11
C ILE A 258 2.54 4.62 6.27
N THR A 259 3.00 5.40 5.30
CA THR A 259 2.14 5.97 4.27
C THR A 259 2.73 5.69 2.90
N TYR A 260 1.88 5.36 1.95
CA TYR A 260 2.25 5.24 0.54
C TYR A 260 1.93 6.54 -0.18
N LEU A 261 2.82 6.97 -1.08
CA LEU A 261 2.72 8.20 -1.83
C LEU A 261 2.70 7.88 -3.31
N TYR A 262 1.72 8.43 -4.03
CA TYR A 262 1.69 8.40 -5.50
C TYR A 262 2.28 9.70 -6.03
N ALA A 263 3.37 9.62 -6.77
CA ALA A 263 4.11 10.79 -7.24
C ALA A 263 4.62 10.65 -8.67
N THR A 264 4.81 11.78 -9.35
CA THR A 264 5.48 11.86 -10.66
C THR A 264 6.71 12.75 -10.55
N ALA A 265 7.80 12.37 -11.21
CA ALA A 265 8.99 13.22 -11.35
C ALA A 265 8.76 14.30 -12.43
N LYS A 266 9.49 15.41 -12.32
CA LYS A 266 9.53 16.48 -13.34
C LYS A 266 10.72 16.35 -14.28
#